data_AF-A0A5C9AHG0-F1
#
_entry.id   AF-A0A5C9AHG0-F1
#
_cell.length_a   1.000
_cell.length_b   1.000
_cell.length_c   1.000
_cell.angle_alpha   90.00
_cell.angle_beta   90.00
_cell.angle_gamma   90.00
#
_symmetry.space_group_name_H-M   'P 1'
#
loop_
_entity.id
_entity.type
_entity.pdbx_description
1 polymer ?
#
loop_
_entity_poly.entity_id
_entity_poly.type
_entity_poly.pdbx_seq_one_letter_code
_entity_poly.pdbx_strand_id
1 'polypeptide(L)'
;MTDYAISKKSKRSLWIPILVFITLAACASAGYSYWHSHQVAADDKAQQRVVPSPVFYALDTFTVNLGDADRVLYIGITLRLKDEA
;
A
#
# COMPACT_ATOMS: atom_id res chain seq x y z
N MET A 1 24.44 -27.19 -63.20
CA MET A 1 24.43 -28.15 -62.07
C MET A 1 24.17 -27.36 -60.80
N THR A 2 22.95 -27.41 -60.29
CA THR A 2 22.57 -26.81 -59.01
C THR A 2 22.60 -27.91 -57.96
N ASP A 3 23.67 -27.95 -57.17
CA ASP A 3 23.78 -28.81 -56.00
C ASP A 3 22.91 -28.24 -54.87
N TYR A 4 21.78 -28.90 -54.62
CA TYR A 4 20.96 -28.67 -53.43
C TYR A 4 21.61 -29.45 -52.28
N ALA A 5 22.50 -28.81 -51.54
CA ALA A 5 23.07 -29.40 -50.33
C ALA A 5 21.96 -29.56 -49.28
N ILE A 6 21.37 -30.75 -49.23
CA ILE A 6 20.50 -31.18 -48.14
C ILE A 6 21.36 -31.24 -46.87
N SER A 7 21.31 -30.15 -46.11
CA SER A 7 21.95 -30.10 -44.80
C SER A 7 21.21 -31.04 -43.85
N LYS A 8 21.94 -31.98 -43.28
CA LYS A 8 21.46 -32.95 -42.29
C LYS A 8 20.84 -32.18 -41.11
N LYS A 9 19.51 -32.10 -41.05
CA LYS A 9 18.74 -31.36 -40.03
C LYS A 9 18.99 -31.98 -38.65
N SER A 10 20.04 -31.53 -37.98
CA SER A 10 20.36 -31.96 -36.62
C SER A 10 19.22 -31.53 -35.69
N LYS A 11 18.80 -32.39 -34.76
CA LYS A 11 17.75 -32.08 -33.76
C LYS A 11 18.00 -30.72 -33.07
N ARG A 12 19.27 -30.30 -32.95
CA ARG A 12 19.67 -28.97 -32.45
C ARG A 12 19.01 -27.80 -33.18
N SER A 13 18.76 -27.87 -34.48
CA SER A 13 18.13 -26.78 -35.24
C SER A 13 16.68 -26.51 -34.81
N LEU A 14 15.96 -27.52 -34.31
CA LEU A 14 14.61 -27.33 -33.75
C LEU A 14 14.67 -27.00 -32.25
N TRP A 15 15.66 -27.52 -31.53
CA TRP A 15 15.81 -27.29 -30.09
C TRP A 15 16.27 -25.88 -29.74
N ILE A 16 17.14 -25.27 -30.55
CA ILE A 16 17.62 -23.89 -30.34
C ILE A 16 16.46 -22.88 -30.30
N PRO A 17 15.53 -22.81 -31.28
CA PRO A 17 14.42 -21.87 -31.21
C PRO A 17 13.46 -22.16 -30.06
N ILE A 18 13.25 -23.44 -29.69
CA ILE A 18 12.44 -23.82 -28.53
C ILE A 18 13.07 -23.28 -27.24
N LEU A 19 14.38 -23.44 -27.07
CA LEU A 19 15.11 -22.95 -25.89
C LEU A 19 15.05 -21.43 -25.81
N VAL A 20 15.20 -20.73 -26.95
CA VAL A 20 15.04 -19.27 -27.04
C VAL A 20 13.62 -18.82 -26.66
N PHE A 21 12.59 -19.55 -27.06
CA PHE A 21 11.22 -19.26 -26.66
C PHE A 21 11.01 -19.43 -25.15
N ILE A 22 11.57 -20.48 -24.56
CA ILE A 22 11.49 -20.74 -23.12
C ILE A 22 12.20 -19.65 -22.33
N THR A 23 13.40 -19.22 -22.76
CA THR A 23 14.13 -18.14 -22.08
C THR A 23 13.39 -16.80 -22.18
N LEU A 24 12.80 -16.48 -23.34
CA LEU A 24 11.94 -15.31 -23.49
C LEU A 24 10.72 -15.34 -22.56
N ALA A 25 10.03 -16.48 -22.48
CA ALA A 25 8.89 -16.65 -21.59
C ALA A 25 9.28 -16.54 -20.10
N ALA A 26 10.44 -17.08 -19.72
CA ALA A 26 10.98 -16.98 -18.37
C ALA A 26 11.34 -15.52 -18.02
N CYS A 27 11.96 -14.78 -18.93
CA CYS A 27 12.27 -13.36 -18.72
C CYS A 27 11.00 -12.49 -18.60
N ALA A 28 10.00 -12.74 -19.45
CA ALA A 28 8.73 -12.02 -19.40
C ALA A 28 7.97 -12.27 -18.10
N SER A 29 7.89 -13.52 -17.64
CA SER A 29 7.23 -13.88 -16.38
C SER A 29 7.96 -13.32 -15.15
N ALA A 30 9.30 -13.40 -15.12
CA ALA A 30 10.10 -12.80 -14.05
C ALA A 30 9.90 -11.28 -13.98
N GLY A 31 10.00 -10.58 -15.11
CA GLY A 31 9.77 -9.12 -15.18
C GLY A 31 8.35 -8.72 -14.76
N TYR A 32 7.33 -9.46 -15.22
CA TYR A 32 5.93 -9.22 -14.83
C TYR A 32 5.71 -9.47 -13.34
N SER A 33 6.28 -10.54 -12.78
CA SER A 33 6.18 -10.83 -11.34
C SER A 33 6.84 -9.75 -10.49
N TYR A 34 7.97 -9.19 -10.95
CA TYR A 34 8.66 -8.10 -10.28
C TYR A 34 7.83 -6.82 -10.33
N TRP A 35 7.32 -6.44 -11.50
CA TRP A 35 6.43 -5.28 -11.66
C TRP A 35 5.15 -5.40 -10.83
N HIS A 36 4.50 -6.56 -10.87
CA HIS A 36 3.29 -6.84 -10.09
C HIS A 36 3.56 -6.77 -8.58
N SER A 37 4.68 -7.35 -8.11
CA SER A 37 5.07 -7.28 -6.70
C SER A 37 5.42 -5.84 -6.27
N HIS A 38 5.97 -5.01 -7.15
CA HIS A 38 6.22 -3.59 -6.87
C HIS A 38 4.94 -2.76 -6.78
N GLN A 39 3.91 -3.10 -7.57
CA GLN A 39 2.59 -2.47 -7.44
C GLN A 39 1.91 -2.88 -6.13
N VAL A 40 1.94 -4.18 -5.78
CA VAL A 40 1.36 -4.66 -4.52
C VAL A 40 2.11 -4.10 -3.31
N ALA A 41 3.44 -4.02 -3.34
CA ALA A 41 4.22 -3.39 -2.28
C ALA A 41 4.00 -1.87 -2.16
N ALA A 42 3.62 -1.20 -3.26
CA ALA A 42 3.21 0.20 -3.23
C ALA A 42 1.83 0.38 -2.60
N ASP A 43 0.91 -0.57 -2.79
CA ASP A 43 -0.40 -0.59 -2.12
C ASP A 43 -0.28 -1.00 -0.64
N ASP A 44 0.62 -1.92 -0.27
CA ASP A 44 0.88 -2.30 1.14
C ASP A 44 1.57 -1.18 1.94
N LYS A 45 2.15 -0.19 1.27
CA LYS A 45 2.65 1.06 1.90
C LYS A 45 1.51 2.00 2.29
N ALA A 46 0.26 1.75 1.88
CA ALA A 46 -0.92 2.28 2.54
C ALA A 46 -1.17 1.51 3.85
N GLN A 47 -0.12 1.36 4.65
CA GLN A 47 -0.22 1.00 6.06
C GLN A 47 -1.25 1.95 6.65
N GLN A 48 -2.41 1.41 6.98
CA GLN A 48 -3.54 2.13 7.56
C GLN A 48 -2.96 3.03 8.64
N ARG A 49 -2.90 4.33 8.35
CA ARG A 49 -2.40 5.30 9.31
C ARG A 49 -3.42 5.23 10.43
N VAL A 50 -3.08 4.54 11.51
CA VAL A 50 -3.93 4.44 12.69
C VAL A 50 -4.05 5.87 13.18
N VAL A 51 -5.11 6.55 12.77
CA VAL A 51 -5.41 7.88 13.27
C VAL A 51 -5.75 7.64 14.73
N PRO A 52 -4.94 8.18 15.67
CA PRO A 52 -5.21 7.97 17.07
C PRO A 52 -6.63 8.46 17.36
N SER A 53 -7.42 7.60 18.00
CA SER A 53 -8.80 7.93 18.33
C SER A 53 -8.79 9.13 19.29
N PRO A 54 -9.51 10.22 18.98
CA PRO A 54 -9.50 11.39 19.86
C PRO A 54 -10.09 11.03 21.22
N VAL A 55 -9.35 11.33 22.29
CA VAL A 55 -9.81 11.12 23.66
C VAL A 55 -10.54 12.38 24.12
N PHE A 56 -11.77 12.23 24.61
CA PHE A 56 -12.56 13.32 25.16
C PHE A 56 -12.69 13.15 26.67
N TYR A 57 -12.27 14.17 27.42
CA TYR A 57 -12.39 14.20 28.87
C TYR A 57 -13.37 15.29 29.27
N ALA A 58 -14.51 14.91 29.85
CA ALA A 58 -15.49 15.85 30.35
C ALA A 58 -15.10 16.31 31.76
N LEU A 59 -15.05 17.62 31.96
CA LEU A 59 -14.88 18.23 33.28
C LEU A 59 -16.23 18.37 33.98
N ASP A 60 -16.18 18.32 35.31
CA ASP A 60 -17.34 18.59 36.13
C ASP A 60 -17.86 20.00 35.89
N THR A 61 -19.18 20.12 35.80
CA THR A 61 -19.83 21.42 35.58
C THR A 61 -19.64 22.28 36.81
N PHE A 62 -19.20 23.52 36.61
CA PHE A 62 -19.03 24.49 37.69
C PHE A 62 -19.85 25.75 37.44
N THR A 63 -20.15 26.46 38.53
CA THR A 63 -20.99 27.65 38.52
C THR A 63 -20.14 28.86 38.81
N VAL A 64 -20.28 29.92 38.01
CA VAL A 64 -19.65 31.22 38.27
C VAL A 64 -20.72 32.28 38.51
N ASN A 65 -20.48 33.13 39.50
CA ASN A 65 -21.34 34.27 39.79
C ASN A 65 -20.97 35.41 38.83
N LEU A 66 -21.94 35.90 38.06
CA LEU A 66 -21.76 37.07 37.22
C LEU A 66 -22.15 38.25 38.10
N GLY A 67 -21.22 39.17 38.41
CA GLY A 67 -21.33 40.14 39.51
C GLY A 67 -22.58 41.04 39.59
N ASP A 68 -23.52 40.96 38.65
CA ASP A 68 -24.89 41.43 38.84
C ASP A 68 -25.67 40.43 39.71
N ALA A 69 -26.24 40.95 40.81
CA ALA A 69 -27.10 40.17 41.69
C ALA A 69 -28.16 39.44 40.84
N ASP A 70 -28.23 38.12 41.02
CA ASP A 70 -29.19 37.18 40.42
C ASP A 70 -28.79 36.51 39.10
N ARG A 71 -27.54 36.65 38.63
CA ARG A 71 -27.06 35.91 37.45
C ARG A 71 -25.96 34.91 37.80
N VAL A 72 -26.19 33.65 37.44
CA VAL A 72 -25.20 32.57 37.53
C VAL A 72 -24.97 31.97 36.15
N LEU A 73 -23.71 31.62 35.86
CA LEU A 73 -23.33 30.94 34.63
C LEU A 73 -22.84 29.53 34.96
N TYR A 74 -23.52 28.54 34.38
CA TYR A 74 -23.14 27.13 34.43
C TYR A 74 -22.22 26.82 33.25
N ILE A 75 -21.04 26.29 33.54
CA ILE A 75 -20.02 26.00 32.54
C ILE A 75 -19.71 24.51 32.57
N GLY A 76 -19.96 23.82 31.46
CA GLY A 76 -19.48 22.46 31.19
C GLY A 76 -18.39 22.51 30.11
N ILE A 77 -17.24 21.88 30.37
CA ILE A 77 -16.09 21.89 29.45
C ILE A 77 -15.72 20.44 29.13
N THR A 78 -15.49 20.15 27.85
CA THR A 78 -14.94 18.86 27.40
C THR A 78 -13.63 19.10 26.68
N LEU A 79 -12.56 18.48 27.17
CA LEU A 79 -11.22 18.57 26.61
C LEU A 79 -11.02 17.49 25.55
N ARG A 80 -10.52 17.88 24.37
CA ARG A 80 -9.99 16.93 23.39
C ARG A 80 -8.50 16.77 23.64
N LEU A 81 -8.12 15.61 24.17
CA LEU A 81 -6.74 15.29 24.49
C LEU A 81 -6.05 14.67 23.28
N LYS A 82 -4.75 14.95 23.15
CA LYS A 82 -3.85 14.17 22.31
C LYS A 82 -3.41 12.99 23.17
N ASP A 83 -3.49 11.79 22.61
CA ASP A 83 -3.23 10.50 23.27
C ASP A 83 -2.07 10.57 24.28
N GLU A 84 -2.28 10.07 25.51
CA GLU A 84 -1.19 9.88 26.50
C GLU A 84 -0.53 8.53 26.22
N ALA A 85 0.72 8.58 25.77
CA ALA A 85 1.55 7.40 25.51
C ALA A 85 2.11 6.78 26.79
#